data_AF-A0A5B7DH98-F1
#
_entry.id   AF-A0A5B7DH98-F1
#
_cell.length_a   1.000
_cell.length_b   1.000
_cell.length_c   1.000
_cell.angle_alpha   90.00
_cell.angle_beta   90.00
_cell.angle_gamma   90.00
#
_symmetry.space_group_name_H-M   'P 1'
#
loop_
_entity.id
_entity.type
_entity.pdbx_description
1 polymer ?
#
loop_
_entity_poly.entity_id
_entity_poly.type
_entity_poly.pdbx_seq_one_letter_code
_entity_poly.pdbx_strand_id
1 'polypeptide(L)' 'MPAPQLVQETDRTVTIVLVTAEQVKQLLDALDVSKAIDPDDISTRLLKHCASELSASLITVFFSCLSENKWPSV' A
#
# COMPACT_ATOMS: atom_id res chain seq x y z
N MET A 1 22.64 -31.53 6.70
CA MET A 1 23.18 -30.91 5.47
C MET A 1 23.16 -29.41 5.64
N PRO A 2 24.20 -28.67 5.25
CA PRO A 2 24.15 -27.20 5.25
C PRO A 2 23.18 -26.70 4.16
N ALA A 3 22.51 -25.58 4.43
CA ALA A 3 21.60 -24.95 3.49
C ALA A 3 22.37 -24.38 2.28
N PRO A 4 21.78 -24.35 1.06
CA PRO A 4 22.41 -23.76 -0.12
C PRO A 4 22.64 -22.27 0.11
N GLN A 5 23.85 -21.79 -0.22
CA GLN A 5 24.15 -20.36 -0.20
C GLN A 5 23.72 -19.76 -1.53
N LEU A 6 22.66 -18.95 -1.50
CA LEU A 6 22.22 -18.15 -2.65
C LEU A 6 23.14 -16.94 -2.79
N VAL A 7 23.69 -16.73 -3.98
CA VAL A 7 24.51 -15.55 -4.29
C VAL A 7 23.58 -14.34 -4.41
N GLN A 8 23.86 -13.25 -3.69
CA GLN A 8 23.14 -11.99 -3.87
C GLN A 8 23.52 -11.39 -5.23
N GLU A 9 22.56 -11.31 -6.16
CA GLU A 9 22.78 -10.79 -7.52
C GLU A 9 22.62 -9.27 -7.64
N THR A 10 22.29 -8.57 -6.56
CA THR A 10 22.11 -7.11 -6.56
C THR A 10 22.93 -6.44 -5.47
N ASP A 11 23.86 -5.57 -5.88
CA ASP A 11 24.65 -4.69 -4.99
C ASP A 11 23.81 -3.61 -4.28
N ARG A 12 22.57 -3.39 -4.70
CA ARG A 12 21.74 -2.27 -4.23
C ARG A 12 20.53 -2.76 -3.45
N THR A 13 20.51 -2.44 -2.17
CA THR A 13 19.36 -2.64 -1.30
C THR A 13 18.46 -1.40 -1.38
N VAL A 14 17.16 -1.58 -1.56
CA VAL A 14 16.19 -0.49 -1.40
C VAL A 14 16.13 -0.13 0.08
N THR A 15 16.75 0.99 0.45
CA THR A 15 16.87 1.44 1.84
C THR A 15 15.78 2.42 2.26
N ILE A 16 15.16 3.12 1.30
CA ILE A 16 14.19 4.18 1.58
C ILE A 16 12.99 4.01 0.64
N VAL A 17 11.81 3.88 1.23
CA VAL A 17 10.52 3.94 0.55
C VAL A 17 9.82 5.20 1.05
N LEU A 18 9.50 6.12 0.14
CA LEU A 18 8.79 7.36 0.46
C LEU A 18 7.42 7.33 -0.20
N VAL A 19 6.37 7.46 0.61
CA VAL A 19 4.97 7.54 0.18
C VAL A 19 4.34 8.73 0.89
N THR A 20 3.69 9.63 0.15
CA THR A 20 3.07 10.84 0.70
C THR A 20 1.54 10.79 0.64
N ALA A 21 0.88 11.50 1.56
CA ALA A 21 -0.58 11.55 1.64
C ALA A 21 -1.19 12.12 0.35
N GLU A 22 -0.50 13.07 -0.26
CA GLU A 22 -0.90 13.62 -1.55
C GLU A 22 -0.88 12.57 -2.67
N GLN A 23 0.16 11.74 -2.76
CA GLN A 23 0.22 10.66 -3.75
C GLN A 23 -0.91 9.65 -3.53
N VAL A 24 -1.16 9.24 -2.29
CA VAL A 24 -2.25 8.31 -1.96
C VAL A 24 -3.61 8.92 -2.28
N LYS A 25 -3.81 10.19 -1.94
CA LYS A 25 -5.04 10.92 -2.27
C LYS A 25 -5.27 11.00 -3.78
N GLN A 26 -4.23 11.35 -4.56
CA GLN A 26 -4.33 11.40 -6.02
C GLN A 26 -4.72 10.04 -6.62
N LEU A 27 -4.20 8.94 -6.07
CA LEU A 27 -4.59 7.60 -6.49
C LEU A 27 -6.04 7.28 -6.16
N LEU A 28 -6.52 7.67 -4.97
CA LEU A 28 -7.92 7.50 -4.57
C LEU A 28 -8.84 8.34 -5.47
N ASP A 29 -8.50 9.61 -5.72
CA ASP A 29 -9.26 10.52 -6.59
C ASP A 29 -9.31 10.03 -8.06
N ALA A 30 -8.30 9.28 -8.50
CA ALA A 30 -8.22 8.69 -9.83
C ALA A 30 -8.99 7.36 -9.99
N LEU A 31 -9.55 6.79 -8.92
CA LEU A 31 -10.29 5.53 -8.99
C LEU A 31 -11.41 5.56 -10.04
N ASP A 32 -11.58 4.49 -10.80
CA ASP A 32 -12.68 4.43 -11.76
C ASP A 32 -13.96 3.96 -11.05
N VAL A 33 -14.93 4.86 -10.91
CA VAL A 33 -16.22 4.58 -10.24
C VAL A 33 -17.18 3.75 -11.12
N SER A 34 -16.82 3.49 -12.37
CA SER A 34 -17.59 2.62 -13.28
C SER A 34 -17.17 1.16 -13.20
N LYS A 35 -16.03 0.86 -12.57
CA LYS A 35 -15.58 -0.52 -12.34
C LYS A 35 -16.43 -1.19 -11.26
N ALA A 36 -16.64 -2.49 -11.43
CA ALA A 36 -17.34 -3.32 -10.46
C ALA A 36 -16.66 -3.23 -9.09
N ILE A 37 -17.49 -3.21 -8.05
CA ILE A 37 -17.05 -3.24 -6.65
C ILE A 37 -16.43 -4.62 -6.41
N ASP A 38 -15.21 -4.64 -5.88
CA ASP A 38 -14.51 -5.86 -5.48
C ASP A 38 -15.30 -6.60 -4.36
N PRO A 39 -15.01 -7.88 -4.08
CA PRO A 39 -15.79 -8.72 -3.15
C PRO A 39 -15.99 -8.15 -1.73
N ASP A 40 -15.25 -7.11 -1.36
CA ASP A 40 -15.33 -6.43 -0.06
C ASP A 40 -16.51 -5.44 0.06
N ASP A 41 -17.30 -5.25 -1.00
CA ASP A 41 -18.49 -4.35 -1.07
C ASP A 41 -18.18 -2.86 -0.77
N ILE A 42 -16.91 -2.46 -0.81
CA ILE A 42 -16.50 -1.07 -0.59
C ILE A 42 -16.62 -0.30 -1.91
N SER A 43 -17.59 0.62 -1.97
CA SER A 43 -17.79 1.50 -3.12
C SER A 43 -16.56 2.37 -3.43
N THR A 44 -16.09 2.35 -4.68
CA THR A 44 -15.07 3.28 -5.19
C THR A 44 -15.50 4.75 -5.04
N ARG A 45 -16.80 5.05 -5.05
CA ARG A 45 -17.31 6.40 -4.76
C ARG A 45 -17.08 6.80 -3.31
N LEU A 46 -17.24 5.86 -2.37
CA LEU A 46 -16.99 6.10 -0.95
C LEU A 46 -15.51 6.32 -0.70
N LEU A 47 -14.63 5.51 -1.30
CA LEU A 47 -13.18 5.68 -1.22
C LEU A 47 -12.72 7.05 -1.72
N LYS A 48 -13.29 7.54 -2.83
CA LYS A 48 -13.06 8.91 -3.31
C LYS A 48 -13.55 9.97 -2.35
N HIS A 49 -14.77 9.80 -1.84
CA HIS A 49 -15.35 10.78 -0.92
C HIS A 49 -14.50 10.94 0.34
N CYS A 50 -13.99 9.83 0.87
CA CYS A 50 -13.13 9.79 2.05
C CYS A 50 -11.63 9.92 1.72
N ALA A 51 -11.24 10.26 0.49
CA ALA A 51 -9.83 10.21 0.06
C ALA A 51 -8.89 11.06 0.93
N SER A 52 -9.36 12.24 1.34
CA SER A 52 -8.59 13.12 2.22
C SER A 52 -8.32 12.48 3.59
N GLU A 53 -9.33 11.83 4.18
CA GLU A 53 -9.26 11.21 5.51
C GLU A 53 -8.51 9.87 5.46
N LEU A 54 -8.73 9.09 4.40
CA LEU A 54 -8.09 7.79 4.20
C LEU A 54 -6.61 7.91 3.88
N SER A 55 -6.18 8.96 3.16
CA SER A 55 -4.78 9.11 2.73
C SER A 55 -3.78 9.02 3.88
N ALA A 56 -4.07 9.67 5.02
CA ALA A 56 -3.22 9.64 6.20
C ALA A 56 -3.23 8.27 6.90
N SER A 57 -4.42 7.67 7.03
CA SER A 57 -4.58 6.36 7.68
C SER A 57 -3.91 5.24 6.90
N LEU A 58 -4.08 5.22 5.57
CA LEU A 58 -3.48 4.23 4.68
C LEU A 58 -1.95 4.29 4.70
N ILE A 59 -1.38 5.49 4.78
CA ILE A 59 0.08 5.66 4.92
C ILE A 59 0.58 5.14 6.24
N THR A 60 -0.14 5.43 7.31
CA THR A 60 0.22 4.94 8.64
C THR A 60 0.24 3.42 8.65
N VAL A 61 -0.81 2.78 8.11
CA VAL A 61 -0.86 1.31 7.98
C VAL A 61 0.27 0.78 7.10
N PHE A 62 0.51 1.40 5.94
CA PHE A 62 1.57 1.00 5.02
C PHE A 62 2.95 1.00 5.69
N PHE A 63 3.29 2.08 6.41
CA PHE A 63 4.59 2.18 7.09
C PHE A 63 4.69 1.24 8.29
N SER A 64 3.61 1.02 9.04
CA SER A 64 3.59 -0.01 10.09
C SER A 64 3.90 -1.39 9.50
N CYS A 65 3.20 -1.78 8.43
CA CYS A 65 3.43 -3.05 7.73
C CYS A 65 4.88 -3.18 7.21
N LEU A 66 5.41 -2.11 6.61
CA LEU A 66 6.77 -2.07 6.10
C LEU A 66 7.81 -2.24 7.21
N SER A 67 7.59 -1.58 8.36
CA SER A 67 8.49 -1.66 9.51
C SER A 67 8.48 -3.02 10.20
N GLU A 68 7.32 -3.67 10.27
CA GLU A 68 7.15 -4.97 10.91
C GLU A 68 7.42 -6.14 9.96
N ASN A 69 7.57 -5.85 8.66
CA ASN A 69 7.65 -6.82 7.59
C ASN A 69 6.48 -7.83 7.64
N LYS A 70 5.28 -7.29 7.86
CA LYS A 70 4.02 -8.04 8.03
C LYS A 70 2.89 -7.37 7.28
N TRP A 71 2.05 -8.19 6.67
CA TRP A 71 0.77 -7.73 6.13
C TRP A 71 -0.19 -7.36 7.26
N PRO A 72 -1.09 -6.40 7.05
CA PRO A 72 -2.13 -6.10 8.02
C PRO A 72 -3.04 -7.33 8.12
N SER A 73 -3.15 -7.89 9.32
CA SER A 73 -4.09 -8.97 9.61
C SER A 73 -5.42 -8.37 10.07
N VAL A 74 -6.51 -8.82 9.45
CA VAL A 74 -7.89 -8.58 9.90
C VAL A 74 -8.24 -9.39 11.14
#